data_AF-A0A2R6ESA9-F1
#
_entry.id   AF-A0A2R6ESA9-F1
#
_cell.length_a   1.000
_cell.length_b   1.000
_cell.length_c   1.000
_cell.angle_alpha   90.00
_cell.angle_beta   90.00
_cell.angle_gamma   90.00
#
_symmetry.space_group_name_H-M   'P 1'
#
loop_
_entity.id
_entity.type
_entity.pdbx_description
1 polymer ?
#
loop_
_entity_poly.entity_id
_entity_poly.type
_entity_poly.pdbx_seq_one_letter_code
_entity_poly.pdbx_strand_id
1 'polypeptide(L)'
;MNIGFFTDSYFPEIDGVTYTIKLWRDRLEAAGHNVWTVYPDGDYEPDDRELPIRSLPNPFYPGYRIGLFRRISTLPDFDVVHCHGPGPVGLLGLYYARKYAVPRVYTHHTPIEEYFHQGLKSQRLADVLGDIYVPLETNLLEHFDAVTASTMRINRDVDCIELPVGIDMEFFTPRQMPVADGQPLIGYSGRLSLEKNVGEILRVAREL
;
A
#
# COMPACT_ATOMS: atom_id res chain seq x y z
N MET A 1 17.48 -10.84 10.49
CA MET A 1 16.53 -10.11 11.36
C MET A 1 15.14 -10.61 11.11
N ASN A 2 14.27 -10.59 12.12
CA ASN A 2 12.83 -10.78 11.97
C ASN A 2 12.16 -9.42 11.72
N ILE A 3 11.57 -9.24 10.55
CA ILE A 3 10.93 -8.00 10.11
C ILE A 3 9.43 -8.26 10.08
N GLY A 4 8.65 -7.47 10.82
CA GLY A 4 7.20 -7.55 10.82
C GLY A 4 6.60 -6.52 9.87
N PHE A 5 6.12 -6.95 8.71
CA PHE A 5 5.29 -6.14 7.81
C PHE A 5 3.85 -6.13 8.30
N PHE A 6 3.27 -4.95 8.50
CA PHE A 6 1.88 -4.77 8.91
C PHE A 6 1.15 -3.97 7.84
N THR A 7 0.22 -4.59 7.13
CA THR A 7 -0.48 -3.98 6.00
C THR A 7 -1.99 -4.16 6.11
N ASP A 8 -2.74 -3.15 5.70
CA ASP A 8 -4.21 -3.17 5.68
C ASP A 8 -4.77 -3.73 4.37
N SER A 9 -3.91 -4.08 3.43
CA SER A 9 -4.27 -4.76 2.19
C SER A 9 -3.14 -5.68 1.73
N TYR A 10 -3.51 -6.86 1.27
CA TYR A 10 -2.58 -7.86 0.77
C TYR A 10 -3.33 -8.82 -0.18
N PHE A 11 -2.80 -10.00 -0.48
CA PHE A 11 -3.53 -10.94 -1.33
C PHE A 11 -4.86 -11.39 -0.68
N PRO A 12 -5.92 -11.58 -1.48
CA PRO A 12 -5.96 -11.68 -2.96
C PRO A 12 -6.13 -10.35 -3.71
N GLU A 13 -6.04 -9.20 -3.06
CA GLU A 13 -6.25 -7.91 -3.74
C GLU A 13 -5.16 -7.64 -4.79
N ILE A 14 -5.60 -7.29 -6.01
CA ILE A 14 -4.70 -7.00 -7.14
C ILE A 14 -4.40 -5.50 -7.16
N ASP A 15 -3.44 -5.05 -6.36
CA ASP A 15 -2.99 -3.66 -6.34
C ASP A 15 -1.46 -3.51 -6.27
N GLY A 16 -0.97 -2.33 -6.65
CA GLY A 16 0.48 -2.06 -6.69
C GLY A 16 1.15 -2.12 -5.31
N VAL A 17 0.42 -1.85 -4.22
CA VAL A 17 0.95 -1.88 -2.86
C VAL A 17 1.24 -3.33 -2.44
N THR A 18 0.30 -4.23 -2.67
CA THR A 18 0.39 -5.67 -2.41
C THR A 18 1.59 -6.28 -3.14
N TYR A 19 1.75 -5.99 -4.44
CA TYR A 19 2.91 -6.47 -5.19
C TYR A 19 4.22 -5.82 -4.74
N THR A 20 4.21 -4.56 -4.30
CA THR A 20 5.40 -3.90 -3.73
C THR A 20 5.83 -4.58 -2.43
N ILE A 21 4.89 -4.82 -1.51
CA ILE A 21 5.13 -5.49 -0.24
C ILE A 21 5.67 -6.90 -0.48
N LYS A 22 5.04 -7.65 -1.41
CA LYS A 22 5.53 -8.98 -1.79
C LYS A 22 6.95 -8.93 -2.35
N LEU A 23 7.21 -8.03 -3.29
CA LEU A 23 8.55 -7.90 -3.89
C LEU A 23 9.59 -7.53 -2.84
N TRP A 24 9.29 -6.58 -1.96
CA TRP A 24 10.19 -6.19 -0.87
C TRP A 24 10.45 -7.34 0.08
N ARG A 25 9.42 -8.10 0.44
CA ARG A 25 9.55 -9.32 1.23
C ARG A 25 10.51 -10.29 0.56
N ASP A 26 10.23 -10.67 -0.68
CA ASP A 26 11.01 -11.68 -1.40
C ASP A 26 12.50 -11.25 -1.54
N ARG A 27 12.76 -9.95 -1.77
CA ARG A 27 14.13 -9.40 -1.84
C ARG A 27 14.84 -9.36 -0.49
N LEU A 28 14.14 -9.01 0.59
CA LEU A 28 14.69 -9.03 1.95
C LEU A 28 14.97 -10.46 2.41
N GLU A 29 14.10 -11.41 2.08
CA GLU A 29 14.33 -12.83 2.38
C GLU A 29 15.51 -13.40 1.59
N ALA A 30 15.65 -13.03 0.31
CA ALA A 30 16.84 -13.36 -0.49
C ALA A 30 18.13 -12.77 0.09
N ALA A 31 18.04 -11.65 0.83
CA ALA A 31 19.15 -11.05 1.57
C ALA A 31 19.38 -11.69 2.96
N GLY A 32 18.64 -12.74 3.32
CA GLY A 32 18.82 -13.51 4.56
C GLY A 32 18.00 -13.02 5.76
N HIS A 33 17.01 -12.15 5.55
CA HIS A 33 16.07 -11.74 6.59
C HIS A 33 14.88 -12.69 6.69
N ASN A 34 14.17 -12.64 7.82
CA ASN A 34 12.89 -13.30 7.99
C ASN A 34 11.79 -12.27 7.98
N VAL A 35 10.95 -12.26 6.94
CA VAL A 35 9.93 -11.23 6.78
C VAL A 35 8.57 -11.86 6.98
N TRP A 36 7.86 -11.39 8.02
CA TRP A 36 6.52 -11.84 8.36
C TRP A 36 5.51 -10.80 7.92
N THR A 37 4.46 -11.20 7.22
CA THR A 37 3.41 -10.28 6.76
C THR A 37 2.13 -10.50 7.56
N VAL A 38 1.71 -9.49 8.33
CA VAL A 38 0.44 -9.46 9.05
C VAL A 38 -0.56 -8.62 8.26
N TYR A 39 -1.71 -9.19 7.93
CA TYR A 39 -2.71 -8.60 7.04
C TYR A 39 -4.13 -9.11 7.33
N PRO A 40 -5.20 -8.45 6.86
CA PRO A 40 -6.58 -8.94 6.98
C PRO A 40 -6.79 -10.26 6.22
N ASP A 41 -7.50 -11.23 6.80
CA ASP A 41 -7.82 -12.50 6.15
C ASP A 41 -8.63 -12.33 4.86
N GLY A 42 -8.51 -13.27 3.93
CA GLY A 42 -9.16 -13.20 2.61
C GLY A 42 -9.20 -14.57 1.91
N ASP A 43 -9.64 -14.59 0.66
CA ASP A 43 -9.63 -15.80 -0.19
C ASP A 43 -8.23 -16.00 -0.79
N TYR A 44 -7.26 -16.26 0.09
CA TYR A 44 -5.86 -16.42 -0.24
C TYR A 44 -5.22 -17.36 0.78
N GLU A 45 -4.48 -18.35 0.28
CA GLU A 45 -3.79 -19.32 1.12
C GLU A 45 -2.44 -18.73 1.58
N PRO A 46 -2.24 -18.53 2.89
CA PRO A 46 -1.01 -17.96 3.41
C PRO A 46 0.19 -18.91 3.26
N ASP A 47 1.37 -18.36 3.02
CA ASP A 47 2.64 -19.05 3.24
C ASP A 47 3.03 -19.13 4.73
N ASP A 48 4.15 -19.79 5.04
CA ASP A 48 4.62 -20.03 6.42
C ASP A 48 4.89 -18.75 7.24
N ARG A 49 5.06 -17.59 6.57
CA ARG A 49 5.37 -16.30 7.20
C ARG A 49 4.29 -15.25 6.95
N GLU A 50 3.18 -15.67 6.38
CA GLU A 50 1.98 -14.90 6.21
C GLU A 50 1.02 -15.20 7.35
N LEU A 51 0.61 -14.13 8.02
CA LEU A 51 -0.13 -14.19 9.27
C LEU A 51 -1.46 -13.47 9.12
N PRO A 52 -2.44 -14.06 8.41
CA PRO A 52 -3.76 -13.45 8.25
C PRO A 52 -4.45 -13.25 9.60
N ILE A 53 -5.17 -12.15 9.72
CA ILE A 53 -5.94 -11.81 10.92
C ILE A 53 -7.42 -11.75 10.58
N ARG A 54 -8.28 -12.19 11.50
CA ARG A 54 -9.73 -12.13 11.30
C ARG A 54 -10.13 -10.74 10.83
N SER A 55 -10.97 -10.64 9.80
CA SER A 55 -11.37 -9.35 9.26
C SER A 55 -12.85 -9.32 8.86
N LEU A 56 -13.37 -8.11 8.59
CA LEU A 56 -14.71 -7.87 8.09
C LEU A 56 -14.65 -7.16 6.74
N PRO A 57 -15.62 -7.38 5.84
CA PRO A 57 -15.72 -6.61 4.59
C PRO A 57 -15.78 -5.10 4.86
N ASN A 58 -15.06 -4.30 4.08
CA ASN A 58 -15.16 -2.85 4.16
C ASN A 58 -16.39 -2.34 3.38
N PRO A 59 -17.39 -1.73 4.03
CA PRO A 59 -18.60 -1.26 3.35
C PRO A 59 -18.37 -0.05 2.44
N PHE A 60 -17.26 0.67 2.60
CA PHE A 60 -16.93 1.87 1.83
C PHE A 60 -16.00 1.58 0.65
N TYR A 61 -15.31 0.44 0.66
CA TYR A 61 -14.32 0.12 -0.36
C TYR A 61 -14.35 -1.38 -0.70
N PRO A 62 -15.14 -1.77 -1.72
CA PRO A 62 -15.26 -3.16 -2.14
C PRO A 62 -13.90 -3.79 -2.47
N GLY A 63 -13.69 -5.02 -2.04
CA GLY A 63 -12.42 -5.74 -2.18
C GLY A 63 -11.45 -5.52 -1.02
N TYR A 64 -11.63 -4.48 -0.19
CA TYR A 64 -10.78 -4.27 0.98
C TYR A 64 -11.49 -4.75 2.24
N ARG A 65 -10.70 -5.14 3.24
CA ARG A 65 -11.19 -5.73 4.48
C ARG A 65 -10.59 -5.01 5.68
N ILE A 66 -11.38 -4.91 6.74
CA ILE A 66 -11.02 -4.23 7.96
C ILE A 66 -10.52 -5.28 8.94
N GLY A 67 -9.21 -5.28 9.20
CA GLY A 67 -8.58 -6.17 10.18
C GLY A 67 -9.17 -5.99 11.57
N LEU A 68 -9.49 -7.10 12.25
CA LEU A 68 -9.95 -7.11 13.63
C LEU A 68 -8.77 -7.24 14.60
N PHE A 69 -9.08 -7.13 15.89
CA PHE A 69 -8.09 -7.28 16.95
C PHE A 69 -7.36 -8.62 16.88
N ARG A 70 -6.03 -8.56 16.92
CA ARG A 70 -5.15 -9.70 17.17
C ARG A 70 -4.30 -9.46 18.39
N ARG A 71 -4.15 -10.48 19.23
CA ARG A 71 -3.29 -10.41 20.41
C ARG A 71 -1.83 -10.43 19.98
N ILE A 72 -1.11 -9.34 20.21
CA ILE A 72 0.31 -9.21 19.81
C ILE A 72 1.27 -10.20 20.48
N SER A 73 0.87 -10.88 21.56
CA SER A 73 1.67 -11.95 22.16
C SER A 73 1.61 -13.27 21.39
N THR A 74 0.81 -13.36 20.31
CA THR A 74 0.77 -14.53 19.41
C THR A 74 1.53 -14.27 18.11
N LEU A 75 2.14 -13.09 17.98
CA LEU A 75 3.02 -12.76 16.88
C LEU A 75 4.45 -13.20 17.21
N PRO A 76 5.28 -13.48 16.20
CA PRO A 76 6.72 -13.68 16.37
C PRO A 76 7.39 -12.47 17.03
N ASP A 77 8.60 -12.67 17.52
CA ASP A 77 9.47 -11.58 17.98
C ASP A 77 10.08 -10.87 16.76
N PHE A 78 9.76 -9.59 16.59
CA PHE A 78 10.28 -8.75 15.51
C PHE A 78 11.41 -7.86 16.00
N ASP A 79 12.47 -7.77 15.21
CA ASP A 79 13.56 -6.80 15.41
C ASP A 79 13.17 -5.41 14.93
N VAL A 80 12.22 -5.32 13.99
CA VAL A 80 11.69 -4.08 13.42
C VAL A 80 10.27 -4.29 12.91
N VAL A 81 9.42 -3.27 13.05
CA VAL A 81 8.09 -3.21 12.48
C VAL A 81 8.06 -2.25 11.29
N HIS A 82 7.45 -2.66 10.19
CA HIS A 82 7.24 -1.82 9.01
C HIS A 82 5.75 -1.80 8.67
N CYS A 83 5.11 -0.65 8.88
CA CYS A 83 3.70 -0.43 8.59
C CYS A 83 3.50 0.09 7.16
N HIS A 84 2.52 -0.46 6.45
CA HIS A 84 2.17 -0.14 5.07
C HIS A 84 0.71 0.30 4.96
N GLY A 85 0.27 1.15 5.87
CA GLY A 85 -1.10 1.61 5.92
C GLY A 85 -1.46 2.19 7.29
N PRO A 86 -2.41 3.13 7.34
CA PRO A 86 -2.85 3.77 8.57
C PRO A 86 -4.06 3.06 9.21
N GLY A 87 -4.49 1.92 8.66
CA GLY A 87 -5.66 1.19 9.12
C GLY A 87 -5.39 0.34 10.36
N PRO A 88 -6.37 -0.50 10.77
CA PRO A 88 -6.28 -1.29 12.00
C PRO A 88 -5.03 -2.18 12.10
N VAL A 89 -4.55 -2.72 10.98
CA VAL A 89 -3.36 -3.58 10.98
C VAL A 89 -2.09 -2.75 11.11
N GLY A 90 -2.00 -1.60 10.44
CA GLY A 90 -0.92 -0.64 10.66
C GLY A 90 -0.86 -0.17 12.12
N LEU A 91 -2.02 0.17 12.71
CA LEU A 91 -2.12 0.55 14.12
C LEU A 91 -1.74 -0.59 15.09
N LEU A 92 -2.05 -1.84 14.73
CA LEU A 92 -1.59 -3.02 15.47
C LEU A 92 -0.06 -3.11 15.46
N GLY A 93 0.58 -2.84 14.32
CA GLY A 93 2.05 -2.78 14.20
C GLY A 93 2.66 -1.68 15.06
N LEU A 94 2.09 -0.48 15.02
CA LEU A 94 2.51 0.63 15.89
C LEU A 94 2.37 0.26 17.38
N TYR A 95 1.27 -0.38 17.76
CA TYR A 95 1.06 -0.86 19.12
C TYR A 95 2.07 -1.94 19.53
N TYR A 96 2.35 -2.91 18.65
CA TYR A 96 3.39 -3.92 18.86
C TYR A 96 4.74 -3.25 19.12
N ALA A 97 5.14 -2.33 18.23
CA ALA A 97 6.44 -1.68 18.30
C ALA A 97 6.62 -0.86 19.58
N ARG A 98 5.56 -0.17 20.03
CA ARG A 98 5.56 0.55 21.31
C ARG A 98 5.69 -0.39 22.50
N LYS A 99 4.97 -1.51 22.50
CA LYS A 99 4.97 -2.44 23.64
C LYS A 99 6.31 -3.16 23.79
N TYR A 100 6.91 -3.57 22.69
CA TYR A 100 8.17 -4.33 22.70
C TYR A 100 9.40 -3.44 22.48
N ALA A 101 9.21 -2.12 22.38
CA ALA A 101 10.27 -1.12 22.22
C ALA A 101 11.21 -1.41 21.03
N VAL A 102 10.63 -1.80 19.89
CA VAL A 102 11.38 -2.07 18.65
C VAL A 102 11.22 -0.91 17.66
N PRO A 103 12.23 -0.67 16.79
CA PRO A 103 12.15 0.32 15.73
C PRO A 103 10.90 0.16 14.87
N ARG A 104 10.32 1.28 14.44
CA ARG A 104 9.11 1.29 13.63
C ARG A 104 9.22 2.24 12.44
N VAL A 105 8.96 1.68 11.28
CA VAL A 105 8.99 2.37 10.00
C VAL A 105 7.58 2.41 9.44
N TYR A 106 7.23 3.50 8.77
CA TYR A 106 5.99 3.61 8.00
C TYR A 106 6.31 3.88 6.54
N THR A 107 5.61 3.24 5.61
CA THR A 107 5.59 3.65 4.20
C THR A 107 4.22 4.18 3.82
N HIS A 108 4.18 5.46 3.44
CA HIS A 108 3.02 6.11 2.89
C HIS A 108 2.90 5.76 1.40
N HIS A 109 2.00 4.81 1.11
CA HIS A 109 1.76 4.33 -0.25
C HIS A 109 0.75 5.17 -1.02
N THR A 110 -0.35 5.52 -0.37
CA THR A 110 -1.51 6.13 -1.05
C THR A 110 -2.18 7.18 -0.18
N PRO A 111 -2.45 8.39 -0.71
CA PRO A 111 -3.22 9.40 -0.02
C PRO A 111 -4.69 8.97 0.12
N ILE A 112 -5.11 8.57 1.32
CA ILE A 112 -6.47 8.04 1.55
C ILE A 112 -7.55 9.10 1.30
N GLU A 113 -7.24 10.37 1.53
CA GLU A 113 -8.14 11.50 1.29
C GLU A 113 -8.63 11.55 -0.17
N GLU A 114 -7.80 11.13 -1.13
CA GLU A 114 -8.20 11.10 -2.55
C GLU A 114 -9.34 10.09 -2.79
N TYR A 115 -9.42 9.02 -2.00
CA TYR A 115 -10.50 8.03 -2.13
C TYR A 115 -11.83 8.54 -1.58
N PHE A 116 -11.85 9.55 -0.69
CA PHE A 116 -13.13 10.14 -0.26
C PHE A 116 -13.86 10.78 -1.43
N HIS A 117 -13.13 11.43 -2.35
CA HIS A 117 -13.70 12.00 -3.57
C HIS A 117 -14.25 10.96 -4.54
N GLN A 118 -13.73 9.73 -4.49
CA GLN A 118 -14.17 8.61 -5.32
C GLN A 118 -15.37 7.87 -4.71
N GLY A 119 -15.35 7.66 -3.39
CA GLY A 119 -16.37 6.89 -2.67
C GLY A 119 -17.63 7.69 -2.33
N LEU A 120 -17.53 9.03 -2.22
CA LEU A 120 -18.64 9.89 -1.83
C LEU A 120 -19.25 10.63 -3.00
N LYS A 121 -20.58 10.74 -3.00
CA LYS A 121 -21.33 11.50 -4.00
C LYS A 121 -21.20 13.01 -3.84
N SER A 122 -20.77 13.48 -2.66
CA SER A 122 -20.68 14.90 -2.33
C SER A 122 -19.22 15.32 -2.22
N GLN A 123 -18.77 16.16 -3.15
CA GLN A 123 -17.40 16.70 -3.16
C GLN A 123 -17.09 17.47 -1.87
N ARG A 124 -18.03 18.30 -1.39
CA ARG A 124 -17.86 19.05 -0.13
C ARG A 124 -17.68 18.15 1.08
N LEU A 125 -18.35 17.00 1.10
CA LEU A 125 -18.18 16.05 2.20
C LEU A 125 -16.82 15.36 2.12
N ALA A 126 -16.36 15.03 0.91
CA ALA A 126 -15.03 14.49 0.69
C ALA A 126 -13.94 15.49 1.13
N ASP A 127 -14.07 16.77 0.77
CA ASP A 127 -13.18 17.86 1.20
C ASP A 127 -13.08 17.91 2.74
N VAL A 128 -14.23 17.99 3.42
CA VAL A 128 -14.28 18.07 4.90
C VAL A 128 -13.66 16.83 5.55
N LEU A 129 -13.89 15.63 5.02
CA LEU A 129 -13.27 14.42 5.54
C LEU A 129 -11.77 14.41 5.29
N GLY A 130 -11.30 14.91 4.14
CA GLY A 130 -9.88 15.11 3.86
C GLY A 130 -9.23 16.06 4.87
N ASP A 131 -9.84 17.22 5.10
CA ASP A 131 -9.36 18.23 6.04
C ASP A 131 -9.29 17.72 7.49
N ILE A 132 -10.15 16.75 7.86
CA ILE A 132 -10.10 16.07 9.15
C ILE A 132 -9.05 14.97 9.15
N TYR A 133 -8.96 14.17 8.08
CA TYR A 133 -8.11 12.99 8.01
C TYR A 133 -6.62 13.33 7.93
N VAL A 134 -6.25 14.32 7.10
CA VAL A 134 -4.85 14.66 6.84
C VAL A 134 -4.09 15.02 8.13
N PRO A 135 -4.61 15.87 9.04
CA PRO A 135 -3.96 16.14 10.31
C PRO A 135 -3.87 14.91 11.23
N LEU A 136 -4.89 14.05 11.23
CA LEU A 136 -4.90 12.82 12.04
C LEU A 136 -3.83 11.84 11.58
N GLU A 137 -3.71 11.63 10.27
CA GLU A 137 -2.65 10.79 9.73
C GLU A 137 -1.28 11.43 9.94
N THR A 138 -1.13 12.74 9.75
CA THR A 138 0.13 13.45 10.04
C THR A 138 0.57 13.17 11.48
N ASN A 139 -0.31 13.34 12.45
CA ASN A 139 0.00 13.03 13.85
C ASN A 139 0.30 11.54 14.09
N LEU A 140 -0.38 10.63 13.38
CA LEU A 140 -0.04 9.20 13.44
C LEU A 140 1.40 8.96 12.98
N LEU A 141 1.82 9.59 11.87
CA LEU A 141 3.15 9.43 11.27
C LEU A 141 4.27 9.92 12.19
N GLU A 142 4.05 10.97 12.99
CA GLU A 142 5.02 11.48 13.98
C GLU A 142 5.43 10.44 15.04
N HIS A 143 4.67 9.35 15.18
CA HIS A 143 4.98 8.30 16.14
C HIS A 143 5.90 7.22 15.58
N PHE A 144 6.31 7.32 14.32
CA PHE A 144 7.25 6.40 13.67
C PHE A 144 8.67 6.96 13.67
N ASP A 145 9.65 6.07 13.80
CA ASP A 145 11.07 6.46 13.83
C ASP A 145 11.56 6.87 12.43
N ALA A 146 10.92 6.33 11.39
CA ALA A 146 11.13 6.73 10.00
C ALA A 146 9.82 6.65 9.20
N VAL A 147 9.55 7.67 8.40
CA VAL A 147 8.47 7.70 7.42
C VAL A 147 9.10 7.70 6.03
N THR A 148 8.60 6.83 5.17
CA THR A 148 9.04 6.69 3.79
C THR A 148 7.88 6.90 2.85
N ALA A 149 8.16 7.38 1.64
CA ALA A 149 7.17 7.50 0.58
C ALA A 149 7.84 7.34 -0.78
N SER A 150 7.08 6.91 -1.78
CA SER A 150 7.58 6.77 -3.15
C SER A 150 8.02 8.09 -3.77
N THR A 151 7.48 9.21 -3.28
CA THR A 151 7.85 10.57 -3.66
C THR A 151 7.88 11.46 -2.43
N MET A 152 8.67 12.53 -2.47
CA MET A 152 8.70 13.56 -1.41
C MET A 152 7.44 14.44 -1.35
N ARG A 153 6.42 14.17 -2.17
CA ARG A 153 5.20 14.98 -2.29
C ARG A 153 4.02 14.39 -1.52
N ILE A 154 4.27 13.90 -0.32
CA ILE A 154 3.16 13.55 0.57
C ILE A 154 2.58 14.84 1.15
N ASN A 155 1.27 15.00 1.14
CA ASN A 155 0.59 16.15 1.73
C ASN A 155 0.51 16.00 3.26
N ARG A 156 1.66 15.74 3.90
CA ARG A 156 1.80 15.49 5.34
C ARG A 156 3.00 16.29 5.83
N ASP A 157 2.82 17.03 6.92
CA ASP A 157 3.88 17.83 7.52
C ASP A 157 4.76 16.97 8.44
N VAL A 158 5.52 16.04 7.83
CA VAL A 158 6.45 15.14 8.52
C VAL A 158 7.73 14.95 7.71
N ASP A 159 8.84 14.73 8.41
CA ASP A 159 10.10 14.34 7.78
C ASP A 159 9.92 12.98 7.08
N CYS A 160 10.15 12.97 5.77
CA CYS A 160 9.96 11.80 4.93
C CYS A 160 11.25 11.45 4.18
N ILE A 161 11.52 10.15 4.04
CA ILE A 161 12.60 9.61 3.24
C ILE A 161 12.03 9.12 1.93
N GLU A 162 12.56 9.59 0.80
CA GLU A 162 12.18 9.06 -0.51
C GLU A 162 12.66 7.61 -0.64
N LEU A 163 11.71 6.69 -0.82
CA LEU A 163 11.95 5.28 -1.07
C LEU A 163 11.15 4.87 -2.31
N PRO A 164 11.75 4.96 -3.50
CA PRO A 164 11.08 4.60 -4.75
C PRO A 164 10.60 3.16 -4.73
N VAL A 165 9.41 2.93 -5.27
CA VAL A 165 8.91 1.58 -5.52
C VAL A 165 9.72 0.98 -6.68
N GLY A 166 10.37 -0.16 -6.42
CA GLY A 166 11.10 -0.89 -7.43
C GLY A 166 10.18 -1.62 -8.42
N ILE A 167 10.70 -1.93 -9.60
CA ILE A 167 10.03 -2.79 -10.59
C ILE A 167 10.62 -4.19 -10.47
N ASP A 168 9.78 -5.22 -10.50
CA ASP A 168 10.24 -6.60 -10.62
C ASP A 168 10.83 -6.84 -12.01
N MET A 169 12.15 -6.71 -12.13
CA MET A 169 12.87 -6.85 -13.40
C MET A 169 12.98 -8.30 -13.89
N GLU A 170 12.61 -9.29 -13.07
CA GLU A 170 12.55 -10.70 -13.49
C GLU A 170 11.19 -11.00 -14.15
N PHE A 171 10.12 -10.41 -13.63
CA PHE A 171 8.79 -10.48 -14.25
C PHE A 171 8.64 -9.52 -15.45
N PHE A 172 8.99 -8.24 -15.26
CA PHE A 172 8.90 -7.20 -16.29
C PHE A 172 10.15 -7.15 -17.17
N THR A 173 10.26 -8.12 -18.08
CA THR A 173 11.32 -8.13 -19.09
C THR A 173 10.86 -7.47 -20.40
N PRO A 174 11.68 -6.63 -21.06
CA PRO A 174 11.36 -6.08 -22.37
C PRO A 174 11.08 -7.20 -23.39
N ARG A 175 9.98 -7.09 -24.13
CA ARG A 175 9.63 -7.98 -25.25
C ARG A 175 9.46 -7.15 -26.51
N GLN A 176 9.91 -7.69 -27.65
CA GLN A 176 9.57 -7.10 -28.94
C GLN A 176 8.05 -7.22 -29.16
N MET A 177 7.39 -6.10 -29.36
CA MET A 177 6.00 -6.07 -29.80
C MET A 177 5.97 -5.87 -31.32
N PRO A 178 5.12 -6.62 -32.05
CA PRO A 178 4.88 -6.32 -33.45
C PRO A 178 4.22 -4.94 -33.53
N VAL A 179 4.95 -3.96 -34.05
CA VAL A 179 4.43 -2.61 -34.29
C VAL A 179 3.63 -2.68 -35.60
N ALA A 180 2.41 -2.12 -35.60
CA ALA A 180 1.62 -1.98 -36.82
C ALA A 180 2.38 -1.10 -37.84
N ASP A 181 2.35 -1.49 -39.11
CA ASP A 181 3.11 -0.93 -40.24
C ASP A 181 3.36 0.59 -40.19
N GLY A 182 4.47 1.00 -39.56
CA GLY A 182 4.95 2.39 -39.55
C GLY A 182 4.06 3.40 -38.81
N GLN A 183 2.98 2.99 -38.13
CA GLN A 183 2.10 3.88 -37.40
C GLN A 183 2.42 3.89 -35.89
N PRO A 184 2.29 5.04 -35.19
CA PRO A 184 2.41 5.09 -33.74
C PRO A 184 1.39 4.16 -33.06
N LEU A 185 1.87 3.24 -32.22
CA LEU A 185 1.00 2.42 -31.37
C LEU A 185 0.79 3.11 -30.02
N ILE A 186 -0.46 3.44 -29.70
CA ILE A 186 -0.87 3.96 -28.40
C ILE A 186 -1.61 2.86 -27.65
N GLY A 187 -1.19 2.58 -26.42
CA GLY A 187 -1.78 1.56 -25.56
C GLY A 187 -2.03 2.07 -24.14
N TYR A 188 -3.00 1.46 -23.47
CA TYR A 188 -3.29 1.69 -22.06
C TYR A 188 -3.38 0.35 -21.33
N SER A 189 -2.70 0.24 -20.19
CA SER A 189 -2.79 -0.89 -19.28
C SER A 189 -2.98 -0.38 -17.86
N GLY A 190 -4.14 -0.66 -17.27
CA GLY A 190 -4.50 -0.18 -15.94
C GLY A 190 -6.00 -0.25 -15.68
N ARG A 191 -6.42 0.08 -14.47
CA ARG A 191 -7.85 0.16 -14.09
C ARG A 191 -8.54 1.31 -14.84
N LEU A 192 -9.81 1.14 -15.21
CA LEU A 192 -10.61 2.22 -15.78
C LEU A 192 -11.25 3.05 -14.65
N SER A 193 -10.45 3.89 -13.99
CA SER A 193 -10.88 4.85 -12.98
C SER A 193 -10.78 6.29 -13.49
N LEU A 194 -11.56 7.20 -12.89
CA LEU A 194 -11.59 8.62 -13.30
C LEU A 194 -10.21 9.28 -13.25
N GLU A 195 -9.42 8.96 -12.22
CA GLU A 195 -8.05 9.47 -12.02
C GLU A 195 -7.10 9.16 -13.19
N LYS A 196 -7.37 8.10 -13.97
CA LYS A 196 -6.48 7.63 -15.03
C LYS A 196 -6.65 8.42 -16.32
N ASN A 197 -7.69 9.26 -16.41
CA ASN A 197 -7.91 10.19 -17.53
C ASN A 197 -7.75 9.52 -18.91
N VAL A 198 -8.21 8.28 -19.06
CA VAL A 198 -8.04 7.47 -20.29
C VAL A 198 -8.66 8.15 -21.52
N GLY A 199 -9.63 9.04 -21.32
CA GLY A 199 -10.20 9.88 -22.38
C GLY A 199 -9.17 10.77 -23.08
N GLU A 200 -8.14 11.26 -22.37
CA GLU A 200 -7.07 12.06 -22.99
C GLU A 200 -6.22 11.21 -23.94
N ILE A 201 -6.01 9.92 -23.63
CA ILE A 201 -5.33 8.99 -24.54
C ILE A 201 -6.09 8.87 -25.86
N LEU A 202 -7.42 8.75 -25.79
CA LEU A 202 -8.27 8.69 -26.98
C LEU A 202 -8.28 9.99 -27.77
N ARG A 203 -8.19 11.14 -27.09
CA ARG A 203 -8.12 12.45 -27.74
C ARG A 203 -6.81 12.60 -28.52
N VAL A 204 -5.67 12.27 -27.89
CA VAL A 204 -4.36 12.26 -28.57
C VAL A 204 -4.36 11.29 -29.75
N ALA A 205 -4.93 10.10 -29.59
CA ALA A 205 -5.00 9.09 -30.66
C ALA A 205 -5.83 9.53 -31.87
N ARG A 206 -6.69 10.57 -31.78
CA ARG A 206 -7.42 11.13 -32.92
C ARG A 206 -6.65 12.22 -33.67
N GLU A 207 -5.63 12.79 -33.03
CA GLU A 207 -4.81 13.88 -33.58
C GLU A 207 -3.54 13.36 -34.27
N LEU A 208 -3.16 12.10 -34.01
CA LEU A 208 -2.08 11.37 -34.67
C LEU A 208 -2.60 10.55 -35.87
#